data_AF-A0AAN4YMU4-F1
#
_entry.id   AF-A0AAN4YMU4-F1
#
_cell.length_a   1.000
_cell.length_b   1.000
_cell.length_c   1.000
_cell.angle_alpha   90.00
_cell.angle_beta   90.00
_cell.angle_gamma   90.00
#
_symmetry.space_group_name_H-M   'P 1'
#
loop_
_entity.id
_entity.type
_entity.pdbx_description
1 polymer ?
#
loop_
_entity_poly.entity_id
_entity_poly.type
_entity_poly.pdbx_seq_one_letter_code
_entity_poly.pdbx_strand_id
1 'polypeptide(L)'
;MTYEYGSFFGTSDYSFPVYYRISADPENFLAAPHQKLVVSSGTQPTGSPYNVWTPFGGDNGTLVVSCGNLGSVFVNQALGEGEWTEISTPESASYTRSLRILQEKENYLLLNGGGVLQGESNKVTVSVMDLEAALA
;
A
#
# COMPACT_ATOMS: atom_id res chain seq x y z
N MET A 1 1.21 8.26 -7.18
CA MET A 1 0.54 7.04 -7.73
C MET A 1 1.44 5.84 -7.48
N THR A 2 0.91 4.77 -6.89
CA THR A 2 1.61 3.47 -6.81
C THR A 2 1.30 2.59 -8.01
N TYR A 3 2.25 1.76 -8.46
CA TYR A 3 2.08 0.85 -9.60
C TYR A 3 3.04 -0.35 -9.48
N GLU A 4 2.73 -1.41 -10.23
CA GLU A 4 3.61 -2.55 -10.42
C GLU A 4 4.70 -2.21 -11.43
N TYR A 5 5.96 -2.36 -11.04
CA TYR A 5 7.07 -2.20 -11.96
C TYR A 5 7.62 -3.57 -12.34
N GLY A 6 7.06 -4.18 -13.38
CA GLY A 6 7.45 -5.53 -13.83
C GLY A 6 8.86 -5.56 -14.42
N SER A 7 9.79 -6.30 -13.80
CA SER A 7 11.14 -6.50 -14.34
C SER A 7 11.93 -7.62 -13.64
N PHE A 8 13.14 -7.83 -14.15
CA PHE A 8 14.19 -8.67 -13.59
C PHE A 8 15.20 -7.80 -12.81
N PHE A 9 14.86 -7.39 -11.58
CA PHE A 9 15.69 -6.46 -10.79
C PHE A 9 16.89 -7.13 -10.15
N GLY A 10 17.94 -7.37 -10.93
CA GLY A 10 19.16 -8.02 -10.44
C GLY A 10 18.97 -9.51 -10.13
N THR A 11 17.94 -10.13 -10.70
CA THR A 11 17.60 -11.55 -10.53
C THR A 11 17.22 -12.15 -11.89
N SER A 12 17.20 -13.49 -11.98
CA SER A 12 16.60 -14.21 -13.12
C SER A 12 15.08 -14.29 -13.04
N ASP A 13 14.51 -13.85 -11.92
CA ASP A 13 13.11 -14.09 -11.58
C ASP A 13 12.31 -12.82 -11.81
N TYR A 14 11.33 -12.92 -12.71
CA TYR A 14 10.45 -11.79 -13.02
C TYR A 14 9.57 -11.48 -11.81
N SER A 15 9.53 -10.22 -11.41
CA SER A 15 8.74 -9.79 -10.26
C SER A 15 8.02 -8.46 -10.54
N PHE A 16 7.01 -8.17 -9.72
CA PHE A 16 6.22 -6.93 -9.78
C PHE A 16 6.32 -6.15 -8.47
N PRO A 17 7.51 -5.64 -8.10
CA PRO A 17 7.66 -4.78 -6.92
C PRO A 17 6.79 -3.53 -7.02
N VAL A 18 6.34 -3.06 -5.86
CA VAL A 18 5.59 -1.81 -5.77
C VAL A 18 6.54 -0.63 -5.92
N TYR A 19 6.23 0.21 -6.90
CA TYR A 19 6.89 1.50 -7.12
C TYR A 19 5.87 2.62 -7.02
N TYR A 20 6.36 3.84 -6.86
CA TYR A 20 5.54 5.04 -6.89
C TYR A 20 6.26 6.20 -7.55
N ARG A 21 5.46 7.22 -7.86
CA ARG A 21 5.89 8.53 -8.35
C ARG A 21 5.08 9.60 -7.62
N ILE A 22 5.75 10.69 -7.29
CA ILE A 22 5.17 11.87 -6.64
C ILE A 22 5.31 13.04 -7.62
N SER A 23 4.18 13.65 -7.95
CA SER A 23 4.11 14.81 -8.84
C SER A 23 3.08 15.78 -8.27
N ALA A 24 3.41 17.08 -8.28
CA ALA A 24 2.44 18.13 -7.98
C ALA A 24 1.43 18.32 -9.12
N ASP A 25 1.78 17.87 -10.33
CA ASP A 25 0.90 17.85 -11.50
C ASP A 25 0.44 16.39 -11.76
N PRO A 26 -0.84 16.07 -11.53
CA PRO A 26 -1.36 14.72 -11.74
C PRO A 26 -1.39 14.31 -13.22
N GLU A 27 -1.32 15.25 -14.17
CA GLU A 27 -1.27 14.96 -15.60
C GLU A 27 0.16 14.73 -16.09
N ASN A 28 1.16 15.27 -15.39
CA ASN A 28 2.58 15.12 -15.72
C ASN A 28 3.35 14.16 -14.79
N PHE A 29 2.69 13.16 -14.24
CA PHE A 29 3.34 12.15 -13.38
C PHE A 29 4.43 11.35 -14.12
N LEU A 30 4.43 11.33 -15.45
CA LEU A 30 5.45 10.68 -16.27
C LEU A 30 6.83 11.36 -16.21
N ALA A 31 6.92 12.64 -15.82
CA ALA A 31 8.19 13.33 -15.63
C ALA A 31 8.84 13.06 -14.26
N ALA A 32 8.07 12.60 -13.28
CA ALA A 32 8.57 12.34 -11.93
C ALA A 32 9.46 11.07 -11.89
N PRO A 33 10.51 11.04 -11.04
CA PRO A 33 11.37 9.88 -10.92
C PRO A 33 10.62 8.67 -10.34
N HIS A 34 11.00 7.47 -10.80
CA HIS A 34 10.53 6.22 -10.21
C HIS A 34 11.14 6.02 -8.82
N GLN A 35 10.32 5.66 -7.84
CA GLN A 35 10.78 5.32 -6.50
C GLN A 35 10.31 3.90 -6.15
N LYS A 36 11.23 3.03 -5.73
CA LYS A 36 10.88 1.71 -5.20
C LYS A 36 10.31 1.91 -3.79
N LEU A 37 9.23 1.20 -3.44
CA LEU A 37 8.76 1.15 -2.06
C LEU A 37 9.69 0.21 -1.26
N VAL A 38 10.54 0.80 -0.43
CA VAL A 38 11.48 0.09 0.43
C VAL A 38 10.92 0.09 1.84
N VAL A 39 10.78 -1.10 2.43
CA VAL A 39 10.25 -1.29 3.79
C VAL A 39 11.42 -1.51 4.75
N SER A 40 11.39 -0.85 5.91
CA SER A 40 12.48 -0.89 6.90
C SER A 40 12.75 -2.30 7.46
N SER A 41 11.73 -3.17 7.47
CA SER A 41 11.86 -4.58 7.86
C SER A 41 12.57 -5.45 6.81
N GLY A 42 12.82 -4.92 5.62
CA GLY A 42 13.32 -5.68 4.46
C GLY A 42 12.22 -6.42 3.68
N THR A 43 10.96 -6.34 4.11
CA THR A 43 9.82 -6.87 3.35
C THR A 43 9.76 -6.26 1.95
N GLN A 44 9.50 -7.09 0.94
CA GLN A 44 9.41 -6.66 -0.45
C GLN A 44 7.97 -6.77 -0.94
N PRO A 45 7.19 -5.67 -0.90
CA PRO A 45 5.83 -5.70 -1.39
C PRO A 45 5.79 -5.84 -2.90
N THR A 46 4.93 -6.75 -3.35
CA THR A 46 4.73 -7.07 -4.76
C THR A 46 3.26 -7.22 -5.08
N GLY A 47 2.89 -6.86 -6.31
CA GLY A 47 1.56 -7.13 -6.84
C GLY A 47 0.55 -6.01 -6.56
N SER A 48 -0.24 -5.66 -7.57
CA SER A 48 -1.49 -4.88 -7.57
C SER A 48 -1.68 -3.90 -6.39
N PRO A 49 -0.91 -2.79 -6.34
CA PRO A 49 -0.97 -1.89 -5.20
C PRO A 49 -2.22 -1.00 -5.19
N TYR A 50 -2.59 -0.54 -3.99
CA TYR A 50 -3.62 0.48 -3.76
C TYR A 50 -3.12 1.46 -2.71
N ASN A 51 -3.34 2.77 -2.89
CA ASN A 51 -2.86 3.78 -1.94
C ASN A 51 -3.95 4.76 -1.51
N VAL A 52 -3.89 5.20 -0.25
CA VAL A 52 -4.71 6.28 0.33
C VAL A 52 -3.84 7.18 1.21
N TRP A 53 -4.38 8.31 1.62
CA TRP A 53 -3.78 9.22 2.60
C TRP A 53 -4.81 9.60 3.66
N THR A 54 -4.37 9.73 4.91
CA THR A 54 -5.14 10.29 6.02
C THR A 54 -4.39 11.46 6.66
N PRO A 55 -5.07 12.51 7.16
CA PRO A 55 -4.43 13.53 7.99
C PRO A 55 -3.94 13.01 9.36
N PHE A 56 -4.37 11.82 9.79
CA PHE A 56 -3.90 11.21 11.03
C PHE A 56 -2.39 10.85 10.96
N GLY A 57 -1.70 10.95 12.10
CA GLY A 57 -0.31 10.49 12.25
C GLY A 57 0.78 11.56 12.20
N GLY A 58 0.42 12.85 12.30
CA GLY A 58 1.36 13.98 12.40
C GLY A 58 1.10 15.04 11.33
N ASP A 59 1.99 16.03 11.24
CA ASP A 59 1.81 17.21 10.37
C ASP A 59 1.67 16.87 8.87
N ASN A 60 2.28 15.76 8.45
CA ASN A 60 2.23 15.26 7.07
C ASN A 60 1.10 14.25 6.83
N GLY A 61 0.35 13.90 7.88
CA GLY A 61 -0.54 12.74 7.88
C GLY A 61 0.20 11.42 7.64
N THR A 62 -0.52 10.44 7.10
CA THR A 62 0.00 9.10 6.83
C THR A 62 -0.45 8.63 5.44
N LEU A 63 0.51 8.32 4.57
CA LEU A 63 0.27 7.53 3.36
C LEU A 63 0.15 6.05 3.75
N VAL A 64 -0.80 5.35 3.15
CA VAL A 64 -0.99 3.90 3.35
C VAL A 64 -1.04 3.21 1.99
N VAL A 65 -0.26 2.15 1.84
CA VAL A 65 -0.18 1.33 0.62
C VAL A 65 -0.49 -0.13 0.96
N SER A 66 -1.38 -0.75 0.20
CA SER A 66 -1.55 -2.21 0.16
C SER A 66 -0.80 -2.78 -1.04
N CYS A 67 -0.41 -4.05 -0.97
CA CYS A 67 -0.04 -4.86 -2.14
C CYS A 67 -0.91 -6.12 -2.21
N GLY A 68 -0.88 -6.82 -3.35
CA GLY A 68 -1.70 -8.00 -3.59
C GLY A 68 -1.25 -9.28 -2.89
N ASN A 69 0.05 -9.39 -2.58
CA ASN A 69 0.64 -10.63 -2.06
C ASN A 69 0.74 -10.71 -0.52
N LEU A 70 0.49 -9.61 0.19
CA LEU A 70 0.67 -9.53 1.64
C LEU A 70 -0.61 -9.01 2.30
N GLY A 71 -0.91 -9.51 3.50
CA GLY A 71 -2.03 -9.04 4.31
C GLY A 71 -1.70 -7.73 5.05
N SER A 72 -0.43 -7.38 5.22
CA SER A 72 0.02 -6.12 5.81
C SER A 72 -0.27 -4.92 4.90
N VAL A 73 -0.16 -3.73 5.47
CA VAL A 73 -0.07 -2.46 4.74
C VAL A 73 1.26 -1.79 5.05
N PHE A 74 1.68 -0.88 4.19
CA PHE A 74 2.93 -0.13 4.31
C PHE A 74 2.58 1.33 4.50
N VAL A 75 3.12 1.96 5.53
CA VAL A 75 2.82 3.34 5.88
C VAL A 75 4.04 4.26 5.78
N ASN A 76 3.79 5.54 5.52
CA ASN A 76 4.81 6.58 5.52
C ASN A 76 4.23 7.91 6.02
N GLN A 77 4.87 8.49 7.04
CA GLN A 77 4.50 9.77 7.67
C GLN A 77 5.44 10.92 7.24
N ALA A 78 6.24 10.70 6.20
CA ALA A 78 7.21 11.64 5.64
C ALA A 78 6.91 11.91 4.15
N LEU A 79 5.63 11.91 3.76
CA LEU A 79 5.16 12.20 2.40
C LEU A 79 5.79 11.32 1.29
N GLY A 80 6.20 10.10 1.65
CA GLY A 80 6.86 9.14 0.76
C GLY A 80 8.38 9.19 0.80
N GLU A 81 8.98 10.03 1.63
CA GLU A 81 10.44 10.04 1.83
C GLU A 81 10.89 8.88 2.74
N GLY A 82 12.10 8.37 2.49
CA GLY A 82 12.72 7.34 3.31
C GLY A 82 12.08 5.95 3.17
N GLU A 83 12.22 5.15 4.22
CA GLU A 83 11.68 3.79 4.29
C GLU A 83 10.24 3.77 4.80
N TRP A 84 9.49 2.76 4.38
CA TRP A 84 8.12 2.52 4.78
C TRP A 84 8.07 1.58 5.98
N THR A 85 7.08 1.77 6.86
CA THR A 85 6.85 0.87 8.00
C THR A 85 5.76 -0.13 7.64
N GLU A 86 6.00 -1.42 7.89
CA GLU A 86 5.01 -2.46 7.71
C GLU A 86 4.08 -2.56 8.94
N ILE A 87 2.78 -2.64 8.69
CA ILE A 87 1.75 -2.80 9.73
C ILE A 87 0.89 -4.02 9.38
N SER A 88 0.74 -4.93 10.35
CA SER A 88 -0.17 -6.07 10.26
C SER A 88 -1.63 -5.61 10.23
N THR A 89 -2.47 -6.27 9.42
CA THR A 89 -3.90 -5.97 9.35
C THR A 89 -4.73 -7.22 9.60
N PRO A 90 -6.00 -7.07 10.03
CA PRO A 90 -6.90 -8.22 10.21
C PRO A 90 -7.43 -8.77 8.88
N GLU A 91 -7.26 -8.04 7.77
CA GLU A 91 -7.76 -8.45 6.45
C GLU A 91 -6.71 -9.29 5.72
N SER A 92 -7.16 -10.34 5.05
CA SER A 92 -6.28 -11.22 4.27
C SER A 92 -5.66 -10.51 3.06
N ALA A 93 -4.58 -11.09 2.52
CA ALA A 93 -4.07 -10.68 1.21
C ALA A 93 -5.15 -10.89 0.14
N SER A 94 -5.27 -9.94 -0.79
CA SER A 94 -6.22 -10.03 -1.90
C SER A 94 -5.68 -9.28 -3.11
N TYR A 95 -5.94 -9.80 -4.30
CA TYR A 95 -5.56 -9.14 -5.54
C TYR A 95 -6.25 -7.77 -5.63
N THR A 96 -5.46 -6.72 -5.86
CA THR A 96 -5.89 -5.32 -5.87
C THR A 96 -6.76 -4.91 -4.66
N ARG A 97 -6.39 -5.38 -3.46
CA ARG A 97 -7.10 -5.07 -2.21
C ARG A 97 -7.24 -3.56 -2.05
N SER A 98 -8.49 -3.09 -2.00
CA SER A 98 -8.81 -1.67 -1.95
C SER A 98 -8.74 -1.13 -0.52
N LEU A 99 -8.35 0.14 -0.41
CA LEU A 99 -8.26 0.87 0.85
C LEU A 99 -9.19 2.07 0.84
N ARG A 100 -9.70 2.46 2.01
CA ARG A 100 -10.44 3.71 2.21
C ARG A 100 -10.24 4.24 3.63
N ILE A 101 -9.93 5.51 3.75
CA ILE A 101 -10.02 6.23 5.02
C ILE A 101 -11.49 6.65 5.22
N LEU A 102 -12.04 6.35 6.39
CA LEU A 102 -13.42 6.71 6.73
C LEU A 102 -13.49 8.20 7.09
N GLN A 103 -14.46 8.92 6.51
CA GLN A 103 -14.60 10.36 6.72
C GLN A 103 -15.04 10.69 8.15
N GLU A 104 -15.81 9.79 8.76
CA GLU A 104 -16.34 9.92 10.11
C GLU A 104 -15.26 9.79 11.19
N LYS A 105 -14.14 9.14 10.85
CA LYS A 105 -13.00 8.93 11.75
C LYS A 105 -11.73 8.71 10.95
N GLU A 106 -10.91 9.75 10.86
CA GLU A 106 -9.76 9.81 9.94
C GLU A 106 -8.64 8.81 10.29
N ASN A 107 -8.58 8.28 11.51
CA ASN A 107 -7.69 7.17 11.87
C ASN A 107 -8.24 5.78 11.51
N TYR A 108 -9.44 5.66 10.94
CA TYR A 108 -10.03 4.36 10.59
C TYR A 108 -9.79 4.03 9.13
N LEU A 109 -9.08 2.92 8.92
CA LEU A 109 -8.77 2.36 7.62
C LEU A 109 -9.70 1.17 7.34
N LEU A 110 -10.51 1.27 6.29
CA LEU A 110 -11.24 0.17 5.70
C LEU A 110 -10.36 -0.55 4.67
N LEU A 111 -10.28 -1.86 4.79
CA LEU A 111 -9.61 -2.76 3.85
C LEU A 111 -10.65 -3.69 3.24
N ASN A 112 -10.74 -3.73 1.93
CA ASN A 112 -11.72 -4.56 1.21
C ASN A 112 -11.04 -5.44 0.17
N GLY A 113 -11.14 -6.75 0.37
CA GLY A 113 -10.53 -7.80 -0.44
C GLY A 113 -11.57 -8.62 -1.20
N GLY A 114 -11.21 -9.08 -2.39
CA GLY A 114 -12.04 -9.96 -3.23
C GLY A 114 -11.47 -11.37 -3.40
N GLY A 115 -10.43 -11.73 -2.65
CA GLY A 115 -9.69 -12.98 -2.80
C GLY A 115 -8.49 -12.88 -3.76
N VAL A 116 -8.00 -14.03 -4.21
CA VAL A 116 -6.74 -14.15 -4.98
C VAL A 116 -7.01 -14.53 -6.44
N LEU A 117 -6.02 -14.30 -7.31
CA LEU A 117 -6.08 -14.77 -8.70
C LEU A 117 -6.26 -16.30 -8.73
N GLN A 118 -7.21 -16.78 -9.54
CA GLN A 118 -7.53 -18.20 -9.67
C GLN A 118 -7.95 -18.90 -8.36
N GLY A 119 -8.43 -18.14 -7.36
CA GLY A 119 -8.89 -18.71 -6.09
C GLY A 119 -10.17 -19.53 -6.25
N GLU A 120 -10.19 -20.74 -5.68
CA GLU A 120 -11.35 -21.67 -5.73
C GLU A 120 -12.47 -21.30 -4.74
N SER A 121 -12.21 -20.38 -3.81
CA SER A 121 -13.12 -20.04 -2.71
C SER A 121 -13.05 -18.56 -2.33
N ASN A 122 -12.91 -17.70 -3.34
CA ASN A 122 -12.88 -16.25 -3.14
C ASN A 122 -14.18 -15.74 -2.50
N LYS A 123 -14.03 -14.76 -1.61
CA LYS A 123 -15.12 -14.02 -0.98
C LYS A 123 -14.77 -12.54 -0.99
N VAL A 124 -15.81 -11.70 -1.02
CA VAL A 124 -15.64 -10.27 -0.75
C VAL A 124 -15.73 -10.08 0.75
N THR A 125 -14.63 -9.62 1.36
CA THR A 125 -14.51 -9.39 2.80
C THR A 125 -14.05 -7.96 3.06
N VAL A 126 -14.47 -7.44 4.20
CA VAL A 126 -14.11 -6.10 4.64
C VAL A 126 -13.75 -6.12 6.11
N SER A 127 -12.66 -5.44 6.44
CA SER A 127 -12.25 -5.15 7.81
C SER A 127 -12.06 -3.65 7.97
N VAL A 128 -12.25 -3.16 9.19
CA VAL A 128 -11.90 -1.80 9.59
C VAL A 128 -10.89 -1.90 10.71
N MET A 129 -9.79 -1.17 10.61
CA MET A 129 -8.78 -1.09 11.66
C MET A 129 -8.55 0.36 12.11
N ASP A 130 -8.16 0.50 13.36
CA ASP A 130 -7.73 1.77 13.95
C ASP A 130 -6.22 1.93 13.75
N LEU A 131 -5.80 2.92 12.96
CA LEU A 131 -4.40 3.23 12.70
C LEU A 131 -3.67 3.73 13.94
N GLU A 132 -4.36 4.38 14.89
CA GLU A 132 -3.75 4.84 16.14
C GLU A 132 -3.27 3.66 16.97
N ALA A 133 -4.13 2.65 17.14
CA ALA A 133 -3.78 1.44 17.86
C ALA A 133 -2.69 0.61 17.14
N ALA A 134 -2.65 0.66 15.81
CA ALA A 134 -1.71 -0.12 15.01
C ALA A 134 -0.32 0.53 14.86
N LEU A 135 -0.21 1.84 15.12
CA LEU A 135 1.04 2.61 15.04
C LEU A 135 1.70 2.84 16.42
N ALA A 136 1.05 2.40 17.49
CA ALA A 136 1.51 2.59 18.88
C ALA A 136 2.71 1.71 19.26
#